data_AF-A0ABD3XPA3-F1
#
_entry.id   AF-A0ABD3XPA3-F1
#
_cell.length_a   1.000
_cell.length_b   1.000
_cell.length_c   1.000
_cell.angle_alpha   90.00
_cell.angle_beta   90.00
_cell.angle_gamma   90.00
#
_symmetry.space_group_name_H-M   'P 1'
#
loop_
_entity.id
_entity.type
_entity.pdbx_description
1 polymer ?
#
loop_
_entity_poly.entity_id
_entity_poly.type
_entity_poly.pdbx_seq_one_letter_code
_entity_poly.pdbx_strand_id
1 'polypeptide(L)'
;MAAFLADVVLQITRLSLQRCCKMQGLTACRSIHTQGAPLLFQTSNILSSEPMKRKKRDDPALAAARIARKKKNIEKLLKQKQRLGRILKPIEEIEGNFKLQQRAHELRRERTQLTFEESEERALLHKDWTRHRMHQFIDDMNAVHQFTNSQQKALKELREESEELYQQAIQIDNNSLLYEWHGPVSTPPIEGYDSPDGEYVDTTRQY
;
A
#
# COMPACT_ATOMS: atom_id res chain seq x y z
N MET A 1 -37.37 48.55 -2.86
CA MET A 1 -36.34 49.46 -3.43
C MET A 1 -35.32 48.56 -4.10
N ALA A 2 -35.56 48.20 -5.37
CA ALA A 2 -34.95 48.84 -6.53
C ALA A 2 -33.41 48.74 -6.45
N ALA A 3 -32.62 48.22 -7.39
CA ALA A 3 -32.79 47.76 -8.77
C ALA A 3 -31.36 47.84 -9.35
N PHE A 4 -30.89 46.84 -10.14
CA PHE A 4 -30.12 47.04 -11.39
C PHE A 4 -28.69 47.68 -11.27
N LEU A 5 -27.56 47.18 -11.81
CA LEU A 5 -27.13 46.74 -13.16
C LEU A 5 -25.65 46.26 -13.04
N ALA A 6 -25.27 45.09 -13.58
CA ALA A 6 -24.73 44.83 -14.93
C ALA A 6 -23.18 44.86 -15.06
N ASP A 7 -22.66 43.74 -15.55
CA ASP A 7 -21.55 43.52 -16.48
C ASP A 7 -20.62 44.69 -16.86
N VAL A 8 -19.31 44.47 -16.77
CA VAL A 8 -18.36 44.86 -17.84
C VAL A 8 -17.17 43.87 -17.90
N VAL A 9 -17.14 43.10 -18.98
CA VAL A 9 -15.93 42.49 -19.57
C VAL A 9 -15.21 43.55 -20.40
N LEU A 10 -13.91 43.79 -20.17
CA LEU A 10 -12.98 44.48 -21.08
C LEU A 10 -11.55 43.95 -20.78
N GLN A 11 -11.03 42.99 -21.55
CA GLN A 11 -10.10 43.21 -22.66
C GLN A 11 -9.09 44.36 -22.45
N ILE A 12 -7.83 44.01 -22.14
CA ILE A 12 -6.67 44.79 -22.59
C ILE A 12 -5.66 43.84 -23.24
N THR A 13 -5.56 44.02 -24.55
CA THR A 13 -4.54 43.47 -25.44
C THR A 13 -3.29 44.36 -25.51
N ARG A 14 -2.19 43.78 -26.03
CA ARG A 14 -0.97 44.40 -26.62
C ARG A 14 0.08 44.81 -25.58
N LEU A 15 1.34 44.36 -25.70
CA LEU A 15 2.27 44.84 -26.73
C LEU A 15 3.13 43.74 -27.35
N SER A 16 3.08 43.74 -28.67
CA SER A 16 4.01 43.16 -29.64
C SER A 16 5.33 43.94 -29.69
N LEU A 17 6.45 43.24 -29.79
CA LEU A 17 7.67 43.76 -30.40
C LEU A 17 8.05 42.88 -31.59
N GLN A 18 7.67 43.37 -32.77
CA GLN A 18 8.23 42.98 -34.06
C GLN A 18 9.73 43.31 -34.08
N ARG A 19 10.55 42.37 -34.55
CA ARG A 19 11.65 42.72 -35.46
C ARG A 19 11.63 41.80 -36.67
N CYS A 20 11.55 42.46 -37.80
CA CYS A 20 11.55 41.96 -39.16
C CYS A 20 12.99 41.57 -39.56
N CYS A 21 13.14 40.49 -40.33
CA CYS A 21 14.13 40.45 -41.39
C CYS A 21 13.58 39.55 -42.51
N LYS A 22 13.31 40.20 -43.64
CA LYS A 22 12.94 39.61 -44.92
C LYS A 22 14.12 38.79 -45.45
N MET A 23 13.84 37.66 -46.09
CA MET A 23 14.48 37.36 -47.37
C MET A 23 13.50 36.64 -48.29
N GLN A 24 13.26 37.27 -49.44
CA GLN A 24 12.57 36.76 -50.60
C GLN A 24 13.50 35.83 -51.39
N GLY A 25 12.94 34.82 -52.04
CA GLY A 25 13.66 33.97 -52.99
C GLY A 25 12.92 32.68 -53.29
N LEU A 26 11.86 32.77 -54.10
CA LEU A 26 11.26 31.63 -54.78
C LEU A 26 12.15 31.27 -55.97
N THR A 27 12.64 30.03 -56.01
CA THR A 27 13.13 29.40 -57.25
C THR A 27 12.58 27.98 -57.34
N ALA A 28 12.03 27.68 -58.51
CA ALA A 28 11.12 26.58 -58.79
C ALA A 28 11.76 25.19 -58.66
N CYS A 29 11.12 24.29 -57.91
CA CYS A 29 11.26 22.86 -58.10
C CYS A 29 9.92 22.32 -58.62
N ARG A 30 9.84 22.17 -59.95
CA ARG A 30 8.81 21.31 -60.56
C ARG A 30 9.21 19.86 -60.28
N SER A 31 8.59 19.24 -59.28
CA SER A 31 8.59 17.79 -59.14
C SER A 31 7.14 17.31 -59.27
N ILE A 32 6.74 17.05 -60.51
CA ILE A 32 5.53 16.28 -60.80
C ILE A 32 5.84 14.85 -60.37
N HIS A 33 5.18 14.36 -59.32
CA HIS A 33 5.04 12.93 -59.09
C HIS A 33 3.54 12.63 -58.99
N THR A 34 2.98 12.10 -60.07
CA THR A 34 1.69 11.43 -60.06
C THR A 34 1.88 10.08 -59.38
N GLN A 35 1.15 9.79 -58.31
CA GLN A 35 0.51 8.48 -58.00
C GLN A 35 -0.07 8.49 -56.56
N GLY A 36 -1.41 8.36 -56.52
CA GLY A 36 -2.30 7.75 -55.52
C GLY A 36 -2.05 7.85 -54.00
N ALA A 37 -2.97 8.54 -53.31
CA ALA A 37 -3.24 8.57 -51.86
C ALA A 37 -2.45 9.57 -50.99
N PRO A 38 -3.10 10.27 -50.03
CA PRO A 38 -2.41 11.19 -49.15
C PRO A 38 -1.55 10.40 -48.15
N LEU A 39 -0.24 10.41 -48.36
CA LEU A 39 0.69 10.02 -47.33
C LEU A 39 0.51 11.00 -46.16
N LEU A 40 -0.15 10.55 -45.09
CA LEU A 40 -0.21 11.22 -43.79
C LEU A 40 1.19 11.20 -43.16
N PHE A 41 2.12 11.95 -43.75
CA PHE A 41 3.36 12.30 -43.10
C PHE A 41 3.03 13.22 -41.94
N GLN A 42 2.86 12.64 -40.76
CA GLN A 42 2.92 13.40 -39.52
C GLN A 42 4.37 13.83 -39.34
N THR A 43 4.73 14.98 -39.92
CA THR A 43 5.98 15.65 -39.57
C THR A 43 5.79 16.15 -38.14
N SER A 44 6.18 15.35 -37.15
CA SER A 44 6.42 15.88 -35.82
C SER A 44 7.33 17.11 -36.00
N ASN A 45 7.00 18.23 -35.37
CA ASN A 45 7.86 19.41 -35.39
C ASN A 45 9.29 18.93 -35.09
N ILE A 46 10.18 19.06 -36.07
CA ILE A 46 11.60 18.80 -35.84
C ILE A 46 11.95 19.79 -34.74
N LEU A 47 12.17 19.30 -33.53
CA LEU A 47 12.79 20.06 -32.46
C LEU A 47 14.24 20.25 -32.92
N SER A 48 14.41 21.12 -33.91
CA SER A 48 15.67 21.62 -34.44
C SER A 48 16.28 22.46 -33.34
N SER A 49 16.78 21.82 -32.29
CA SER A 49 17.85 22.43 -31.53
C SER A 49 19.01 22.52 -32.51
N GLU A 50 19.15 23.68 -33.16
CA GLU A 50 20.35 23.99 -33.95
C GLU A 50 21.57 23.63 -33.09
N PRO A 51 22.61 22.99 -33.65
CA PRO A 51 23.83 22.74 -32.90
C PRO A 51 24.27 24.07 -32.29
N MET A 52 24.34 24.12 -30.96
CA MET A 52 24.63 25.35 -30.24
C MET A 52 25.86 26.02 -30.86
N LYS A 53 25.73 27.32 -31.19
CA LYS A 53 26.82 28.14 -31.74
C LYS A 53 28.12 27.83 -30.99
N ARG A 54 29.28 27.81 -31.66
CA ARG A 54 30.58 27.38 -31.07
C ARG A 54 30.88 27.97 -29.68
N LYS A 55 30.44 29.20 -29.38
CA LYS A 55 30.60 29.86 -28.06
C LYS A 55 29.60 29.41 -26.97
N LYS A 56 28.47 28.83 -27.35
CA LYS A 56 27.43 28.32 -26.45
C LYS A 56 27.55 26.81 -26.23
N ARG A 57 28.13 26.05 -27.16
CA ARG A 57 28.34 24.59 -27.07
C ARG A 57 29.13 24.27 -25.80
N ASP A 58 28.49 23.60 -24.86
CA ASP A 58 29.16 23.08 -23.66
C ASP A 58 30.21 22.05 -24.07
N ASP A 59 31.36 22.04 -23.40
CA ASP A 59 32.35 20.98 -23.58
C ASP A 59 31.74 19.62 -23.20
N PRO A 60 31.94 18.56 -24.00
CA PRO A 60 31.34 17.26 -23.75
C PRO A 60 31.76 16.68 -22.39
N ALA A 61 33.00 16.96 -21.96
CA ALA A 61 33.51 16.60 -20.65
C ALA A 61 32.78 17.32 -19.50
N LEU A 62 32.46 18.61 -19.66
CA LEU A 62 31.72 19.38 -18.66
C LEU A 62 30.25 18.92 -18.57
N ALA A 63 29.62 18.60 -19.70
CA ALA A 63 28.27 18.03 -19.73
C ALA A 63 28.22 16.64 -19.04
N ALA A 64 29.18 15.75 -19.35
CA ALA A 64 29.30 14.45 -18.69
C ALA A 64 29.56 14.59 -17.18
N ALA A 65 30.42 15.53 -16.76
CA ALA A 65 30.66 15.82 -15.36
C ALA A 65 29.40 16.33 -14.63
N ARG A 66 28.57 17.17 -15.27
CA ARG A 66 27.28 17.61 -14.72
C ARG A 66 26.33 16.42 -14.50
N ILE A 67 26.26 15.49 -15.47
CA ILE A 67 25.43 14.28 -15.36
C ILE A 67 25.95 13.36 -14.24
N ALA A 68 27.26 13.12 -14.16
CA ALA A 68 27.87 12.30 -13.13
C ALA A 68 27.63 12.86 -11.71
N ARG A 69 27.69 14.20 -11.55
CA ARG A 69 27.33 14.87 -10.29
C ARG A 69 25.87 14.62 -9.91
N LYS A 70 24.94 14.72 -10.87
CA LYS A 70 23.51 14.45 -10.63
C LYS A 70 23.27 12.98 -10.25
N LYS A 71 23.89 12.03 -10.95
CA LYS A 71 23.82 10.60 -10.62
C LYS A 71 24.30 10.31 -9.20
N LYS A 72 25.49 10.82 -8.84
CA LYS A 72 26.05 10.66 -7.49
C LYS A 72 25.15 11.26 -6.41
N ASN A 73 24.50 12.40 -6.69
CA ASN A 73 23.56 13.01 -5.75
C ASN A 73 22.30 12.17 -5.58
N ILE A 74 21.73 11.66 -6.66
CA ILE A 74 20.57 10.76 -6.63
C ILE A 74 20.93 9.45 -5.90
N GLU A 75 22.08 8.85 -6.18
CA GLU A 75 22.57 7.65 -5.50
C GLU A 75 22.74 7.87 -3.99
N LYS A 76 23.28 9.02 -3.58
CA LYS A 76 23.37 9.38 -2.16
C LYS A 76 22.00 9.52 -1.50
N LEU A 77 21.05 10.17 -2.17
CA LEU A 77 19.68 10.32 -1.67
C LEU A 77 18.98 8.97 -1.58
N LEU A 78 19.14 8.11 -2.59
CA LEU A 78 18.61 6.75 -2.59
C LEU A 78 19.22 5.94 -1.44
N LYS A 79 20.55 6.00 -1.26
CA LYS A 79 21.24 5.34 -0.14
C LYS A 79 20.75 5.88 1.22
N GLN A 80 20.47 7.17 1.34
CA GLN A 80 19.94 7.77 2.56
C GLN A 80 18.50 7.30 2.84
N LYS A 81 17.63 7.28 1.82
CA LYS A 81 16.26 6.79 1.93
C LYS A 81 16.19 5.28 2.20
N GLN A 82 17.06 4.50 1.56
CA GLN A 82 17.23 3.08 1.84
C GLN A 82 17.76 2.83 3.25
N ARG A 83 18.72 3.65 3.74
CA ARG A 83 19.26 3.54 5.10
C ARG A 83 18.20 3.84 6.17
N LEU A 84 17.32 4.80 5.92
CA LEU A 84 16.19 5.10 6.82
C LEU A 84 15.13 3.98 6.81
N GLY A 85 15.21 3.02 5.88
CA GLY A 85 14.30 1.90 5.78
C GLY A 85 12.86 2.33 5.51
N ARG A 86 11.95 1.34 5.51
CA ARG A 86 10.52 1.60 5.56
C ARG A 86 10.16 1.80 7.03
N ILE A 87 9.96 3.06 7.44
CA ILE A 87 9.34 3.35 8.74
C ILE A 87 7.99 2.62 8.74
N LEU A 88 7.79 1.73 9.70
CA LEU A 88 6.53 1.01 9.85
C LEU A 88 5.45 2.01 10.23
N LYS A 89 4.25 1.83 9.67
CA LYS A 89 3.10 2.61 10.13
C LYS A 89 2.88 2.31 11.61
N PRO A 90 2.57 3.32 12.43
CA PRO A 90 2.29 3.11 13.84
C PRO A 90 1.07 2.21 14.01
N ILE A 91 1.11 1.33 15.02
CA ILE A 91 -0.01 0.47 15.37
C ILE A 91 -0.83 1.18 16.45
N GLU A 92 -1.96 1.76 16.06
CA GLU A 92 -2.76 2.63 16.94
C GLU A 92 -3.20 1.93 18.24
N GLU A 93 -3.51 0.63 18.19
CA GLU A 93 -3.93 -0.17 19.34
C GLU A 93 -2.81 -0.37 20.37
N ILE A 94 -1.55 -0.43 19.93
CA ILE A 94 -0.39 -0.68 20.79
C ILE A 94 0.13 0.64 21.37
N GLU A 95 0.28 1.67 20.52
CA GLU A 95 0.84 2.96 20.94
C GLU A 95 -0.15 3.77 21.79
N GLY A 96 -1.45 3.56 21.55
CA GLY A 96 -2.52 4.28 22.23
C GLY A 96 -2.57 5.77 21.89
N ASN A 97 -3.58 6.46 22.41
CA ASN A 97 -3.74 7.89 22.14
C ASN A 97 -2.95 8.74 23.14
N PHE A 98 -1.90 9.40 22.67
CA PHE A 98 -1.07 10.30 23.47
C PHE A 98 -1.88 11.39 24.21
N LYS A 99 -2.96 11.91 23.60
CA LYS A 99 -3.82 12.92 24.24
C LYS A 99 -4.53 12.38 25.48
N LEU A 100 -4.93 11.10 25.45
CA LEU A 100 -5.57 10.44 26.60
C LEU A 100 -4.55 10.15 27.70
N GLN A 101 -3.32 9.76 27.33
CA GLN A 101 -2.24 9.55 28.29
C GLN A 101 -1.89 10.83 29.06
N GLN A 102 -1.84 11.98 28.38
CA GLN A 102 -1.61 13.27 29.05
C GLN A 102 -2.71 13.62 30.07
N ARG A 103 -3.97 13.35 29.73
CA ARG A 103 -5.14 13.61 30.60
C ARG A 103 -5.46 12.45 31.54
N ALA A 104 -4.60 11.44 31.60
CA ALA A 104 -4.90 10.21 32.35
C ALA A 104 -5.14 10.49 33.84
N HIS A 105 -4.44 11.47 34.43
CA HIS A 105 -4.64 11.86 35.83
C HIS A 105 -6.06 12.40 36.10
N GLU A 106 -6.59 13.23 35.19
CA GLU A 106 -7.93 13.83 35.30
C GLU A 106 -9.05 12.79 35.08
N LEU A 107 -8.80 11.81 34.20
CA LEU A 107 -9.78 10.77 33.83
C LEU A 107 -9.71 9.53 34.74
N ARG A 108 -8.75 9.47 35.66
CA ARG A 108 -8.53 8.28 36.49
C ARG A 108 -9.65 8.14 37.52
N ARG A 109 -10.33 7.00 37.49
CA ARG A 109 -11.23 6.59 38.58
C ARG A 109 -10.39 6.20 39.79
N GLU A 110 -10.77 6.67 40.98
CA GLU A 110 -10.11 6.27 42.23
C GLU A 110 -10.19 4.76 42.42
N ARG A 111 -9.10 4.15 42.88
CA ARG A 111 -9.05 2.70 43.09
C ARG A 111 -9.72 2.37 44.42
N THR A 112 -10.80 1.61 44.38
CA THR A 112 -11.40 1.05 45.58
C THR A 112 -10.45 0.05 46.24
N GLN A 113 -10.28 0.16 47.56
CA GLN A 113 -9.55 -0.85 48.33
C GLN A 113 -10.45 -2.09 48.45
N LEU A 114 -9.89 -3.24 48.12
CA LEU A 114 -10.61 -4.52 48.24
C LEU A 114 -10.63 -4.93 49.71
N THR A 115 -11.74 -5.50 50.14
CA THR A 115 -11.80 -6.17 51.44
C THR A 115 -10.90 -7.41 51.44
N PHE A 116 -10.50 -7.88 52.63
CA PHE A 116 -9.68 -9.09 52.75
C PHE A 116 -10.38 -10.29 52.12
N GLU A 117 -11.67 -10.46 52.41
CA GLU A 117 -12.51 -11.55 51.90
C GLU A 117 -12.55 -11.56 50.36
N GLU A 118 -12.86 -10.42 49.72
CA GLU A 118 -12.86 -10.32 48.25
C GLU A 118 -11.49 -10.62 47.62
N SER A 119 -10.41 -10.24 48.31
CA SER A 119 -9.05 -10.50 47.83
C SER A 119 -8.69 -11.99 47.89
N GLU A 120 -9.14 -12.68 48.93
CA GLU A 120 -8.96 -14.12 49.11
C GLU A 120 -9.81 -14.91 48.11
N GLU A 121 -11.07 -14.54 47.92
CA GLU A 121 -11.96 -15.16 46.92
C GLU A 121 -11.37 -15.07 45.50
N ARG A 122 -10.86 -13.90 45.11
CA ARG A 122 -10.18 -13.73 43.81
C ARG A 122 -8.94 -14.61 43.70
N ALA A 123 -8.17 -14.75 44.77
CA ALA A 123 -6.98 -15.60 44.78
C ALA A 123 -7.35 -17.09 44.64
N LEU A 124 -8.42 -17.55 45.29
CA LEU A 124 -8.93 -18.91 45.15
C LEU A 124 -9.45 -19.15 43.73
N LEU A 125 -10.27 -18.23 43.19
CA LEU A 125 -10.77 -18.32 41.81
C LEU A 125 -9.63 -18.38 40.80
N HIS A 126 -8.55 -17.63 41.01
CA HIS A 126 -7.39 -17.67 40.12
C HIS A 126 -6.66 -19.03 40.19
N LYS A 127 -6.54 -19.62 41.38
CA LYS A 127 -6.01 -20.99 41.53
C LYS A 127 -6.88 -22.02 40.81
N ASP A 128 -8.20 -21.90 40.90
CA ASP A 128 -9.11 -22.82 40.21
C ASP A 128 -9.07 -22.64 38.69
N TRP A 129 -9.02 -21.38 38.23
CA TRP A 129 -8.88 -21.06 36.81
C TRP A 129 -7.57 -21.61 36.23
N THR A 130 -6.45 -21.45 36.94
CA THR A 130 -5.15 -21.99 36.49
C THR A 130 -5.15 -23.51 36.42
N ARG A 131 -5.76 -24.20 37.41
CA ARG A 131 -5.96 -25.66 37.34
C ARG A 131 -6.81 -26.06 36.14
N HIS A 132 -7.94 -25.40 35.93
CA HIS A 132 -8.83 -25.66 34.81
C HIS A 132 -8.13 -25.48 33.46
N ARG A 133 -7.40 -24.36 33.28
CA ARG A 133 -6.63 -24.09 32.05
C ARG A 133 -5.50 -25.10 31.83
N MET A 134 -4.87 -25.57 32.90
CA MET A 134 -3.88 -26.64 32.81
C MET A 134 -4.52 -27.95 32.32
N HIS A 135 -5.66 -28.35 32.88
CA HIS A 135 -6.39 -29.54 32.42
C HIS A 135 -6.78 -29.45 30.94
N GLN A 136 -7.37 -28.32 30.53
CA GLN A 136 -7.73 -28.08 29.14
C GLN A 136 -6.50 -28.19 28.21
N PHE A 137 -5.38 -27.60 28.60
CA PHE A 137 -4.14 -27.69 27.83
C PHE A 137 -3.63 -29.13 27.70
N ILE A 138 -3.66 -29.91 28.79
CA ILE A 138 -3.24 -31.31 28.77
C ILE A 138 -4.15 -32.12 27.83
N ASP A 139 -5.46 -31.91 27.89
CA ASP A 139 -6.41 -32.59 27.03
C ASP A 139 -6.21 -32.24 25.55
N ASP A 140 -6.01 -30.95 25.24
CA ASP A 140 -5.69 -30.48 23.88
C ASP A 140 -4.38 -31.11 23.36
N MET A 141 -3.33 -31.14 24.18
CA MET A 141 -2.05 -31.76 23.81
C MET A 141 -2.22 -33.27 23.60
N ASN A 142 -2.96 -33.96 24.47
CA ASN A 142 -3.24 -35.38 24.31
C ASN A 142 -3.97 -35.68 23.01
N ALA A 143 -4.97 -34.86 22.64
CA ALA A 143 -5.68 -34.99 21.37
C ALA A 143 -4.73 -34.80 20.17
N VAL A 144 -3.90 -33.75 20.19
CA VAL A 144 -2.90 -33.51 19.13
C VAL A 144 -1.91 -34.67 19.02
N HIS A 145 -1.44 -35.21 20.14
CA HIS A 145 -0.56 -36.39 20.14
C HIS A 145 -1.25 -37.61 19.55
N GLN A 146 -2.51 -37.87 19.91
CA GLN A 146 -3.29 -38.97 19.34
C GLN A 146 -3.46 -38.81 17.83
N PHE A 147 -3.83 -37.62 17.35
CA PHE A 147 -3.95 -37.34 15.91
C PHE A 147 -2.62 -37.55 15.19
N THR A 148 -1.53 -37.01 15.72
CA THR A 148 -0.20 -37.15 15.11
C THR A 148 0.25 -38.62 15.07
N ASN A 149 0.06 -39.37 16.16
CA ASN A 149 0.41 -40.79 16.21
C ASN A 149 -0.43 -41.61 15.23
N SER A 150 -1.72 -41.32 15.14
CA SER A 150 -2.62 -42.00 14.21
C SER A 150 -2.26 -41.71 12.75
N GLN A 151 -1.93 -40.46 12.43
CA GLN A 151 -1.45 -40.05 11.10
C GLN A 151 -0.14 -40.76 10.75
N GLN A 152 0.83 -40.78 11.66
CA GLN A 152 2.10 -41.45 11.44
C GLN A 152 1.95 -42.95 11.24
N LYS A 153 1.07 -43.60 12.01
CA LYS A 153 0.77 -45.02 11.86
C LYS A 153 0.14 -45.30 10.49
N ALA A 154 -0.87 -44.51 10.11
CA ALA A 154 -1.52 -44.64 8.81
C ALA A 154 -0.52 -44.46 7.65
N LEU A 155 0.41 -43.51 7.74
CA LEU A 155 1.45 -43.32 6.71
C LEU A 155 2.45 -44.48 6.62
N LYS A 156 2.76 -45.14 7.75
CA LYS A 156 3.62 -46.33 7.74
C LYS A 156 2.93 -47.51 7.07
N GLU A 157 1.68 -47.78 7.44
CA GLU A 157 0.85 -48.84 6.83
C GLU A 157 0.67 -48.58 5.33
N LEU A 158 0.34 -47.34 4.95
CA LEU A 158 0.18 -46.96 3.54
C LEU A 158 1.46 -47.14 2.71
N ARG A 159 2.63 -46.90 3.31
CA ARG A 159 3.92 -47.13 2.66
C ARG A 159 4.21 -48.63 2.47
N GLU A 160 3.85 -49.46 3.43
CA GLU A 160 3.99 -50.92 3.33
C GLU A 160 3.10 -51.51 2.23
N GLU A 161 1.92 -50.92 2.01
CA GLU A 161 0.98 -51.32 0.95
C GLU A 161 1.35 -50.75 -0.43
N SER A 162 1.68 -49.46 -0.51
CA SER A 162 1.98 -48.76 -1.77
C SER A 162 2.88 -47.53 -1.58
N GLU A 163 4.09 -47.62 -2.12
CA GLU A 163 5.05 -46.51 -2.09
C GLU A 163 4.62 -45.33 -2.98
N GLU A 164 3.90 -45.58 -4.09
CA GLU A 164 3.43 -44.52 -5.00
C GLU A 164 2.41 -43.59 -4.32
N LEU A 165 1.44 -44.17 -3.58
CA LEU A 165 0.44 -43.40 -2.84
C LEU A 165 1.10 -42.62 -1.69
N TYR A 166 2.11 -43.19 -1.04
CA TYR A 166 2.86 -42.51 0.02
C TYR A 166 3.53 -41.23 -0.49
N GLN A 167 4.17 -41.31 -1.66
CA GLN A 167 4.81 -40.15 -2.29
C GLN A 167 3.82 -39.07 -2.69
N GLN A 168 2.59 -39.43 -3.05
CA GLN A 168 1.52 -38.46 -3.33
C GLN A 168 1.01 -37.83 -2.04
N ALA A 169 0.77 -38.62 -0.99
CA ALA A 169 0.20 -38.15 0.28
C ALA A 169 1.10 -37.17 1.05
N ILE A 170 2.43 -37.24 0.86
CA ILE A 170 3.38 -36.34 1.52
C ILE A 170 3.48 -34.97 0.84
N GLN A 171 3.03 -34.86 -0.41
CA GLN A 171 3.11 -33.60 -1.14
C GLN A 171 2.25 -32.54 -0.46
N ILE A 172 2.79 -31.33 -0.35
CA ILE A 172 2.06 -30.17 0.18
C ILE A 172 1.02 -29.76 -0.85
N ASP A 173 -0.23 -29.64 -0.44
CA ASP A 173 -1.28 -29.08 -1.28
C ASP A 173 -1.12 -27.56 -1.38
N ASN A 174 -0.87 -27.07 -2.60
CA ASN A 174 -0.68 -25.65 -2.87
C ASN A 174 -1.94 -24.82 -2.60
N ASN A 175 -3.13 -25.43 -2.67
CA ASN A 175 -4.39 -24.74 -2.40
C ASN A 175 -4.62 -24.46 -0.90
N SER A 176 -3.91 -25.17 -0.02
CA SER A 176 -4.04 -25.00 1.45
C SER A 176 -3.47 -23.67 1.97
N LEU A 177 -2.67 -22.95 1.17
CA LEU A 177 -2.05 -21.68 1.59
C LEU A 177 -3.03 -20.50 1.63
N LEU A 178 -4.15 -20.58 0.90
CA LEU A 178 -5.17 -19.52 0.81
C LEU A 178 -6.45 -19.93 1.54
N TYR A 179 -6.30 -20.40 2.78
CA TYR A 179 -7.42 -20.81 3.60
C TYR A 179 -7.94 -19.64 4.46
N GLU A 180 -9.19 -19.25 4.23
CA GLU A 180 -9.90 -18.25 5.02
C GLU A 180 -10.86 -18.95 5.99
N TRP A 181 -10.73 -18.67 7.29
CA TRP A 181 -11.61 -19.20 8.32
C TRP A 181 -12.25 -18.08 9.13
N HIS A 182 -13.56 -18.15 9.26
CA HIS A 182 -14.35 -17.24 10.07
C HIS A 182 -14.67 -17.94 11.40
N GLY A 183 -14.35 -17.28 12.52
CA GLY A 183 -14.62 -17.83 13.85
C GLY A 183 -16.11 -18.01 14.12
N PRO A 184 -16.47 -18.79 15.15
CA PRO A 184 -17.87 -19.00 15.53
C PRO A 184 -18.51 -17.67 15.96
N VAL A 185 -19.75 -17.44 15.52
CA VAL A 185 -20.56 -16.28 15.92
C VAL A 185 -21.33 -16.59 17.21
N SER A 186 -21.56 -15.57 18.04
CA SER A 186 -22.34 -15.74 19.29
C SER A 186 -23.79 -16.15 19.04
N THR A 187 -24.37 -15.73 17.92
CA THR A 187 -25.73 -16.06 17.51
C THR A 187 -25.71 -16.32 16.00
N PRO A 188 -26.35 -17.41 15.52
CA PRO A 188 -26.40 -17.70 14.10
C PRO A 188 -27.16 -16.61 13.33
N PRO A 189 -26.90 -16.44 12.02
CA PRO A 189 -27.59 -15.47 11.19
C PRO A 189 -29.08 -15.81 11.06
N ILE A 190 -29.92 -14.79 11.02
CA ILE A 190 -31.36 -14.91 10.79
C ILE A 190 -31.60 -14.89 9.28
N GLU A 191 -32.33 -15.88 8.77
CA GLU A 191 -32.69 -15.97 7.35
C GLU A 191 -33.61 -14.81 6.95
N GLY A 192 -33.27 -14.10 5.86
CA GLY A 192 -34.07 -12.99 5.34
C GLY A 192 -34.05 -11.72 6.19
N TYR A 193 -33.04 -11.54 7.05
CA TYR A 193 -32.86 -10.28 7.77
C TYR A 193 -32.31 -9.20 6.84
N ASP A 194 -33.16 -8.23 6.51
CA ASP A 194 -32.76 -7.03 5.78
C ASP A 194 -32.12 -6.04 6.77
N SER A 195 -30.80 -5.94 6.73
CA SER A 195 -30.07 -4.93 7.51
C SER A 195 -30.50 -3.53 7.07
N PRO A 196 -30.68 -2.57 8.01
CA PRO A 196 -30.95 -1.18 7.64
C PRO A 196 -29.80 -0.62 6.79
N ASP A 197 -30.15 0.23 5.82
CA ASP A 197 -29.19 0.90 4.95
C ASP A 197 -28.26 1.83 5.75
N GLY A 198 -26.98 1.81 5.40
CA GLY A 198 -25.96 2.71 5.95
C GLY A 198 -24.78 2.86 5.01
N GLU A 199 -24.16 4.04 4.99
CA GLU A 199 -22.95 4.31 4.21
C GLU A 199 -21.70 3.92 5.00
N TYR A 200 -20.83 3.09 4.39
CA TYR A 200 -19.51 2.82 4.94
C TYR A 200 -18.52 3.90 4.48
N VAL A 201 -17.96 4.65 5.43
CA VAL A 201 -16.90 5.63 5.17
C VAL A 201 -15.60 5.12 5.78
N ASP A 202 -14.59 4.89 4.93
CA ASP A 202 -13.26 4.51 5.40
C ASP A 202 -12.57 5.69 6.09
N THR A 203 -12.37 5.57 7.41
CA THR A 203 -11.68 6.58 8.23
C THR A 203 -10.22 6.22 8.53
N THR A 204 -9.62 5.28 7.78
CA THR A 204 -8.22 4.88 7.98
C THR A 204 -7.25 6.04 7.75
N ARG A 205 -6.30 6.22 8.68
CA ARG A 205 -5.31 7.30 8.60
C ARG A 205 -4.19 6.94 7.63
N GLN A 206 -3.84 7.89 6.76
CA GLN A 206 -2.70 7.77 5.85
C GLN A 206 -1.44 8.34 6.53
N TYR A 207 -0.36 7.57 6.51
CA TYR A 207 0.94 7.84 7.14
C TYR A 207 2.07 7.75 6.12
#